data_AF-A0A925ZC08-F1
#
_entry.id   AF-A0A925ZC08-F1
#
_cell.length_a   1.000
_cell.length_b   1.000
_cell.length_c   1.000
_cell.angle_alpha   90.00
_cell.angle_beta   90.00
_cell.angle_gamma   90.00
#
_symmetry.space_group_name_H-M   'P 1'
#
loop_
_entity.id
_entity.type
_entity.pdbx_description
1 polymer ?
#
loop_
_entity_poly.entity_id
_entity_poly.type
_entity_poly.pdbx_seq_one_letter_code
_entity_poly.pdbx_strand_id
1 'polypeptide(L)'
;MKKKKLFIIGWIAILVIVIFMLLFPIGTGIIRLGIVLGLIFLWISGICLFWRTIYLRVLLIIIALLVAAIILVPGHKANTKQLQDEYVHALLGYENVRYIWGGENKIGIDCSGLVREGFVGANLKVGIKNLNPKLIRRAFFIWWYDCSAAALGNSYKEMTTLVLKATSMEELDYSNIIPGDIIVAEKGFHTFAYIGNKTWLEANPDNRKTLKKSSEEKSKEWKDIPLRIVRWSELGE
;
A
#
# COMPACT_ATOMS: atom_id res chain seq x y z
N MET A 1 -28.68 -25.86 -22.13
CA MET A 1 -27.23 -25.75 -22.43
C MET A 1 -26.78 -24.35 -22.88
N LYS A 2 -27.48 -23.67 -23.81
CA LYS A 2 -27.09 -22.33 -24.30
C LYS A 2 -27.00 -21.25 -23.20
N LYS A 3 -27.99 -21.17 -22.29
CA LYS A 3 -27.99 -20.19 -21.17
C LYS A 3 -26.78 -20.33 -20.23
N LYS A 4 -26.39 -21.57 -19.89
CA LYS A 4 -25.22 -21.83 -19.04
C LYS A 4 -23.91 -21.41 -19.71
N LYS A 5 -23.76 -21.66 -21.01
CA LYS A 5 -22.58 -21.22 -21.78
C LYS A 5 -22.46 -19.69 -21.78
N LEU A 6 -23.56 -18.98 -22.03
CA LEU A 6 -23.58 -17.51 -21.99
C LEU A 6 -23.19 -16.97 -20.61
N PHE A 7 -23.70 -17.59 -19.53
CA PHE A 7 -23.36 -17.19 -18.17
C PHE A 7 -21.88 -17.40 -17.84
N ILE A 8 -21.28 -18.51 -18.28
CA ILE A 8 -19.84 -18.77 -18.13
C ILE A 8 -19.01 -17.73 -18.90
N ILE A 9 -19.40 -17.38 -20.13
CA ILE A 9 -18.71 -16.35 -20.92
C ILE A 9 -18.73 -15.01 -20.19
N GLY A 10 -19.89 -14.60 -19.67
CA GLY A 10 -20.00 -13.37 -18.88
C GLY A 10 -19.15 -13.40 -17.60
N TRP A 11 -19.11 -14.54 -16.92
CA TRP A 11 -18.26 -14.74 -15.74
C TRP A 11 -16.77 -14.58 -16.05
N ILE A 12 -16.30 -15.21 -17.14
CA ILE A 12 -14.91 -15.11 -17.59
C ILE A 12 -14.59 -13.67 -18.01
N ALA A 13 -15.50 -12.99 -18.71
CA ALA A 13 -15.30 -11.60 -19.11
C ALA A 13 -15.10 -10.69 -17.89
N ILE A 14 -15.91 -10.84 -16.84
CA ILE A 14 -15.76 -10.07 -15.59
C ILE A 14 -14.44 -10.42 -14.90
N LEU A 15 -14.04 -11.69 -14.87
CA LEU A 15 -12.75 -12.11 -14.31
C LEU A 15 -11.59 -11.40 -15.01
N VAL A 16 -11.62 -11.38 -16.34
CA VAL A 16 -10.61 -10.70 -17.16
C VAL A 16 -10.58 -9.19 -16.87
N ILE A 17 -11.75 -8.54 -16.79
CA ILE A 17 -11.84 -7.11 -16.44
C ILE A 17 -11.24 -6.83 -15.06
N VAL A 18 -11.58 -7.64 -14.05
CA VAL A 18 -11.03 -7.49 -12.68
C VAL A 18 -9.51 -7.68 -12.68
N ILE A 19 -8.99 -8.66 -13.42
CA ILE A 19 -7.53 -8.86 -13.58
C ILE A 19 -6.89 -7.62 -14.21
N PHE A 20 -7.47 -7.06 -15.28
CA PHE A 20 -6.96 -5.83 -15.89
C PHE A 20 -6.98 -4.64 -14.91
N MET A 21 -8.04 -4.50 -14.11
CA MET A 21 -8.12 -3.46 -13.08
C MET A 21 -7.05 -3.63 -11.99
N LEU A 22 -6.77 -4.87 -11.56
CA LEU A 22 -5.73 -5.16 -10.57
C LEU A 22 -4.31 -4.89 -11.09
N LEU A 23 -4.09 -5.12 -12.38
CA LEU A 23 -2.80 -4.85 -13.03
C LEU A 23 -2.63 -3.37 -13.42
N PHE A 24 -3.73 -2.62 -13.49
CA PHE A 24 -3.67 -1.20 -13.84
C PHE A 24 -2.96 -0.43 -12.72
N PRO A 25 -1.91 0.36 -13.04
CA PRO A 25 -1.06 0.97 -12.02
C PRO A 25 -1.77 2.04 -11.19
N ILE A 26 -2.84 2.66 -11.70
CA ILE A 26 -3.49 3.80 -11.06
C ILE A 26 -4.72 3.35 -10.27
N GLY A 27 -4.65 3.45 -8.94
CA GLY A 27 -5.70 2.98 -8.02
C GLY A 27 -6.75 4.03 -7.67
N THR A 28 -7.52 4.54 -8.63
CA THR A 28 -8.61 5.47 -8.30
C THR A 28 -9.72 4.79 -7.48
N GLY A 29 -10.48 5.56 -6.70
CA GLY A 29 -11.61 5.02 -5.93
C GLY A 29 -12.64 4.25 -6.76
N ILE A 30 -12.87 4.66 -8.03
CA ILE A 30 -13.76 3.95 -8.97
C ILE A 30 -13.18 2.57 -9.32
N ILE A 31 -11.88 2.49 -9.61
CA ILE A 31 -11.21 1.23 -9.95
C ILE A 31 -11.24 0.29 -8.74
N ARG A 32 -10.94 0.78 -7.54
CA ARG A 32 -11.00 -0.01 -6.30
C ARG A 32 -12.42 -0.54 -6.02
N LEU A 33 -13.44 0.31 -6.19
CA LEU A 33 -14.83 -0.11 -6.06
C LEU A 33 -15.20 -1.18 -7.11
N GLY A 34 -14.77 -0.98 -8.36
CA GLY A 34 -14.96 -1.95 -9.45
C GLY A 34 -14.32 -3.30 -9.14
N ILE A 35 -13.10 -3.31 -8.58
CA ILE A 35 -12.41 -4.52 -8.13
C ILE A 35 -13.24 -5.22 -7.03
N VAL A 36 -13.65 -4.51 -5.98
CA VAL A 36 -14.40 -5.11 -4.86
C VAL A 36 -15.75 -5.69 -5.34
N LEU A 37 -16.53 -4.91 -6.10
CA LEU A 37 -17.81 -5.37 -6.63
C LEU A 37 -17.63 -6.54 -7.62
N GLY A 38 -16.60 -6.48 -8.46
CA GLY A 38 -16.25 -7.55 -9.39
C GLY A 38 -15.88 -8.84 -8.67
N LEU A 39 -15.06 -8.77 -7.62
CA LEU A 39 -14.70 -9.93 -6.79
C LEU A 39 -15.91 -10.54 -6.08
N ILE A 40 -16.79 -9.70 -5.50
CA ILE A 40 -18.04 -10.16 -4.88
C ILE A 40 -18.93 -10.87 -5.91
N PHE A 41 -19.11 -10.26 -7.09
CA PHE A 41 -19.89 -10.85 -8.17
C PHE A 41 -19.30 -12.20 -8.60
N LEU A 42 -17.99 -12.26 -8.88
CA LEU A 42 -17.29 -13.47 -9.29
C LEU A 42 -17.42 -14.59 -8.26
N TRP A 43 -17.33 -14.26 -6.98
CA TRP A 43 -17.49 -15.20 -5.89
C TRP A 43 -18.91 -15.77 -5.81
N ILE A 44 -19.94 -14.92 -5.75
CA ILE A 44 -21.36 -15.35 -5.67
C ILE A 44 -21.75 -16.16 -6.92
N SER A 45 -21.46 -15.63 -8.10
CA SER A 45 -21.79 -16.31 -9.36
C SER A 45 -20.98 -17.58 -9.56
N GLY A 46 -19.75 -17.64 -9.06
CA GLY A 46 -18.92 -18.85 -9.01
C GLY A 46 -19.55 -19.96 -8.18
N ILE A 47 -20.06 -19.64 -6.98
CA ILE A 47 -20.79 -20.61 -6.14
C ILE A 47 -21.99 -21.17 -6.89
N CYS A 48 -22.78 -20.30 -7.54
CA CYS A 48 -23.95 -20.71 -8.34
C CYS A 48 -23.56 -21.58 -9.54
N LEU A 49 -22.51 -21.21 -10.29
CA LEU A 49 -22.02 -21.93 -11.48
C LEU A 49 -21.51 -23.32 -11.15
N PHE A 50 -20.77 -23.43 -10.05
CA PHE A 50 -20.06 -24.63 -9.63
C PHE A 50 -20.77 -25.35 -8.48
N TRP A 51 -22.05 -25.07 -8.24
CA TRP A 51 -22.82 -25.66 -7.13
C TRP A 51 -22.85 -27.19 -7.13
N ARG A 52 -22.77 -27.81 -8.31
CA ARG A 52 -22.72 -29.27 -8.48
C ARG A 52 -21.33 -29.87 -8.23
N THR A 53 -20.27 -29.06 -8.23
CA THR A 53 -18.90 -29.50 -8.01
C THR A 53 -18.53 -29.29 -6.56
N ILE A 54 -18.65 -30.34 -5.74
CA ILE A 54 -18.47 -30.26 -4.27
C ILE A 54 -17.17 -29.58 -3.87
N TYR A 55 -16.04 -29.93 -4.51
CA TYR A 55 -14.73 -29.37 -4.18
C TYR A 55 -14.66 -27.86 -4.40
N LEU A 56 -15.15 -27.36 -5.54
CA LEU A 56 -15.16 -25.92 -5.84
C LEU A 56 -16.12 -25.16 -4.92
N ARG A 57 -17.29 -25.75 -4.64
CA ARG A 57 -18.26 -25.16 -3.71
C ARG A 57 -17.68 -25.02 -2.31
N VAL A 58 -17.07 -26.10 -1.79
CA VAL A 58 -16.43 -26.11 -0.48
C VAL A 58 -15.28 -25.10 -0.44
N LEU A 59 -14.44 -25.04 -1.47
CA LEU A 59 -13.36 -24.05 -1.56
C LEU A 59 -13.88 -22.61 -1.47
N LEU A 60 -14.91 -22.26 -2.25
CA LEU A 60 -15.50 -20.91 -2.25
C LEU A 60 -16.15 -20.55 -0.91
N ILE A 61 -16.75 -21.53 -0.21
CA ILE A 61 -17.29 -21.33 1.14
C ILE A 61 -16.16 -21.14 2.16
N ILE A 62 -15.08 -21.92 2.08
CA ILE A 62 -13.91 -21.75 2.96
C ILE A 62 -13.31 -20.35 2.79
N ILE A 63 -13.16 -19.87 1.56
CA ILE A 63 -12.69 -18.49 1.29
C ILE A 63 -13.60 -17.47 1.98
N ALA A 64 -14.92 -17.65 1.92
CA ALA A 64 -15.89 -16.78 2.58
C ALA A 64 -15.71 -16.77 4.11
N LEU A 65 -15.54 -17.94 4.70
CA LEU A 65 -15.31 -18.10 6.14
C LEU A 65 -13.99 -17.45 6.56
N LEU A 66 -12.94 -17.55 5.75
CA LEU A 66 -11.66 -16.89 6.01
C LEU A 66 -11.78 -15.36 5.93
N VAL A 67 -12.47 -14.83 4.93
CA VAL A 67 -12.74 -13.39 4.82
C VAL A 67 -13.58 -12.91 6.01
N ALA A 68 -14.63 -13.65 6.38
CA ALA A 68 -15.45 -13.34 7.55
C ALA A 68 -14.62 -13.37 8.84
N ALA A 69 -13.71 -14.35 9.00
CA ALA A 69 -12.79 -14.40 10.13
C ALA A 69 -11.85 -13.18 10.16
N ILE A 70 -11.30 -12.77 9.01
CA ILE A 70 -10.48 -11.55 8.91
C ILE A 70 -11.27 -10.29 9.29
N ILE A 71 -12.58 -10.24 9.03
CA ILE A 71 -13.42 -9.08 9.38
C ILE A 71 -13.80 -9.09 10.86
N LEU A 72 -14.20 -10.24 11.40
CA LEU A 72 -14.85 -10.35 12.70
C LEU A 72 -13.88 -10.64 13.86
N VAL A 73 -12.81 -11.39 13.62
CA VAL A 73 -11.90 -11.81 14.71
C VAL A 73 -11.04 -10.62 15.15
N PRO A 74 -10.99 -10.28 16.44
CA PRO A 74 -10.10 -9.24 16.93
C PRO A 74 -8.64 -9.64 16.66
N GLY A 75 -7.82 -8.68 16.24
CA GLY A 75 -6.37 -8.91 16.12
C GLY A 75 -5.64 -8.42 17.36
N HIS A 76 -4.38 -8.82 17.49
CA HIS A 76 -3.51 -8.40 18.59
C HIS A 76 -2.57 -7.25 18.18
N LYS A 77 -1.86 -6.66 19.14
CA LYS A 77 -0.83 -5.64 18.87
C LYS A 77 0.29 -6.26 18.02
N ALA A 78 0.77 -5.51 17.03
CA ALA A 78 1.86 -5.94 16.17
C ALA A 78 3.21 -5.77 16.87
N ASN A 79 4.17 -6.62 16.53
CA ASN A 79 5.57 -6.36 16.85
C ASN A 79 6.06 -5.21 15.94
N THR A 80 6.21 -4.03 16.53
CA THR A 80 6.61 -2.81 15.83
C THR A 80 7.92 -2.98 15.07
N LYS A 81 8.92 -3.62 15.67
CA LYS A 81 10.22 -3.82 15.03
C LYS A 81 10.11 -4.73 13.79
N GLN A 82 9.37 -5.83 13.92
CA GLN A 82 9.11 -6.72 12.78
C GLN A 82 8.36 -6.00 11.64
N LEU A 83 7.36 -5.18 11.98
CA LEU A 83 6.59 -4.43 10.98
C LEU A 83 7.46 -3.35 10.30
N GLN A 84 8.30 -2.67 11.07
CA GLN A 84 9.28 -1.71 10.56
C GLN A 84 10.25 -2.38 9.57
N ASP A 85 10.85 -3.49 9.97
CA ASP A 85 11.84 -4.20 9.15
C ASP A 85 11.18 -4.71 7.85
N GLU A 86 9.95 -5.23 7.92
CA GLU A 86 9.22 -5.65 6.73
C GLU A 86 8.80 -4.45 5.86
N TYR A 87 8.49 -3.30 6.44
CA TYR A 87 8.18 -2.10 5.67
C TYR A 87 9.38 -1.60 4.88
N VAL A 88 10.54 -1.49 5.52
CA VAL A 88 11.78 -1.14 4.82
C VAL A 88 12.10 -2.16 3.73
N HIS A 89 11.95 -3.45 4.01
CA HIS A 89 12.13 -4.50 3.02
C HIS A 89 11.14 -4.37 1.84
N ALA A 90 9.86 -4.08 2.09
CA ALA A 90 8.85 -3.87 1.06
C ALA A 90 9.17 -2.65 0.18
N LEU A 91 9.59 -1.53 0.80
CA LEU A 91 10.06 -0.33 0.11
C LEU A 91 11.22 -0.66 -0.83
N LEU A 92 12.25 -1.37 -0.35
CA LEU A 92 13.40 -1.77 -1.16
C LEU A 92 13.02 -2.59 -2.38
N GLY A 93 11.97 -3.40 -2.29
CA GLY A 93 11.44 -4.13 -3.44
C GLY A 93 10.89 -3.24 -4.55
N TYR A 94 10.66 -1.94 -4.30
CA TYR A 94 10.24 -0.96 -5.31
C TYR A 94 11.42 -0.24 -5.98
N GLU A 95 12.67 -0.56 -5.68
CA GLU A 95 13.83 0.05 -6.35
C GLU A 95 13.78 -0.12 -7.88
N ASN A 96 14.12 0.93 -8.63
CA ASN A 96 14.06 1.01 -10.09
C ASN A 96 12.67 0.79 -10.74
N VAL A 97 11.58 0.80 -9.97
CA VAL A 97 10.21 0.79 -10.52
C VAL A 97 9.93 2.12 -11.22
N ARG A 98 9.27 2.07 -12.38
CA ARG A 98 8.93 3.24 -13.17
C ARG A 98 8.04 4.22 -12.39
N TYR A 99 8.29 5.51 -12.56
CA TYR A 99 7.40 6.55 -12.05
C TYR A 99 6.15 6.64 -12.93
N ILE A 100 4.97 6.53 -12.32
CA ILE A 100 3.68 6.81 -12.94
C ILE A 100 2.87 7.63 -11.94
N TRP A 101 2.39 8.81 -12.35
CA TRP A 101 1.54 9.64 -11.50
C TRP A 101 0.26 8.89 -11.11
N GLY A 102 -0.05 8.83 -9.81
CA GLY A 102 -1.14 8.02 -9.26
C GLY A 102 -0.83 6.53 -9.20
N GLY A 103 0.40 6.12 -9.48
CA GLY A 103 0.82 4.72 -9.54
C GLY A 103 0.95 4.09 -8.15
N GLU A 104 0.50 2.85 -8.01
CA GLU A 104 0.48 2.10 -6.75
C GLU A 104 0.92 0.63 -6.93
N ASN A 105 1.76 0.31 -7.92
CA ASN A 105 2.25 -1.07 -8.08
C ASN A 105 3.64 -1.18 -8.73
N LYS A 106 4.07 -2.41 -9.02
CA LYS A 106 5.40 -2.68 -9.61
C LYS A 106 5.52 -2.30 -11.09
N ILE A 107 4.40 -2.04 -11.78
CA ILE A 107 4.39 -1.54 -13.17
C ILE A 107 4.66 -0.04 -13.16
N GLY A 108 4.11 0.67 -12.19
CA GLY A 108 4.56 2.02 -11.88
C GLY A 108 3.98 2.57 -10.59
N ILE A 109 4.73 3.49 -10.00
CA ILE A 109 4.47 4.01 -8.67
C ILE A 109 4.77 5.52 -8.60
N ASP A 110 3.98 6.26 -7.82
CA ASP A 110 4.31 7.66 -7.47
C ASP A 110 4.90 7.79 -6.07
N CYS A 111 5.14 9.03 -5.63
CA CYS A 111 5.81 9.31 -4.36
C CYS A 111 4.98 8.85 -3.14
N SER A 112 3.70 9.21 -3.08
CA SER A 112 2.78 8.78 -2.02
C SER A 112 2.46 7.29 -2.10
N GLY A 113 2.28 6.77 -3.31
CA GLY A 113 2.05 5.36 -3.60
C GLY A 113 3.21 4.50 -3.11
N LEU A 114 4.46 4.94 -3.27
CA LEU A 114 5.65 4.23 -2.78
C LEU A 114 5.56 3.93 -1.28
N VAL A 115 5.31 4.95 -0.47
CA VAL A 115 5.27 4.80 0.98
C VAL A 115 4.03 4.04 1.43
N ARG A 116 2.89 4.30 0.81
CA ARG A 116 1.62 3.59 1.09
C ARG A 116 1.72 2.10 0.76
N GLU A 117 2.12 1.76 -0.45
CA GLU A 117 2.15 0.37 -0.93
C GLU A 117 3.24 -0.46 -0.25
N GLY A 118 4.38 0.16 0.07
CA GLY A 118 5.36 -0.46 0.96
C GLY A 118 4.71 -0.87 2.29
N PHE A 119 3.91 0.00 2.89
CA PHE A 119 3.28 -0.26 4.18
C PHE A 119 2.08 -1.22 4.09
N VAL A 120 1.29 -1.15 3.01
CA VAL A 120 0.25 -2.15 2.67
C VAL A 120 0.88 -3.54 2.59
N GLY A 121 1.96 -3.69 1.82
CA GLY A 121 2.69 -4.95 1.66
C GLY A 121 3.21 -5.50 2.99
N ALA A 122 3.79 -4.64 3.83
CA ALA A 122 4.30 -5.02 5.14
C ALA A 122 3.19 -5.49 6.10
N ASN A 123 2.10 -4.72 6.20
CA ASN A 123 0.94 -5.09 7.02
C ASN A 123 0.33 -6.41 6.56
N LEU A 124 0.19 -6.61 5.25
CA LEU A 124 -0.35 -7.85 4.69
C LEU A 124 0.55 -9.05 5.00
N LYS A 125 1.86 -8.93 4.76
CA LYS A 125 2.81 -10.03 4.97
C LYS A 125 2.96 -10.39 6.44
N VAL A 126 3.14 -9.40 7.33
CA VAL A 126 3.21 -9.65 8.77
C VAL A 126 1.87 -10.15 9.31
N GLY A 127 0.75 -9.60 8.81
CA GLY A 127 -0.60 -10.02 9.16
C GLY A 127 -0.89 -11.48 8.83
N ILE A 128 -0.52 -11.93 7.62
CA ILE A 128 -0.67 -13.33 7.22
C ILE A 128 0.27 -14.23 8.03
N LYS A 129 1.56 -13.87 8.14
CA LYS A 129 2.57 -14.67 8.83
C LYS A 129 2.23 -14.91 10.31
N ASN A 130 1.70 -13.89 10.98
CA ASN A 130 1.39 -13.95 12.41
C ASN A 130 -0.10 -14.25 12.67
N LEU A 131 -0.89 -14.56 11.64
CA LEU A 131 -2.35 -14.75 11.74
C LEU A 131 -3.03 -13.60 12.50
N ASN A 132 -2.69 -12.36 12.15
CA ASN A 132 -3.21 -11.15 12.78
C ASN A 132 -4.21 -10.42 11.85
N PRO A 133 -5.53 -10.64 12.01
CA PRO A 133 -6.56 -9.97 11.23
C PRO A 133 -6.50 -8.44 11.27
N LYS A 134 -6.03 -7.84 12.37
CA LYS A 134 -5.94 -6.38 12.51
C LYS A 134 -4.99 -5.78 11.48
N LEU A 135 -3.84 -6.41 11.23
CA LEU A 135 -2.88 -5.95 10.23
C LEU A 135 -3.41 -6.15 8.79
N ILE A 136 -4.09 -7.26 8.51
CA ILE A 136 -4.70 -7.48 7.20
C ILE A 136 -5.79 -6.43 6.92
N ARG A 137 -6.67 -6.16 7.91
CA ARG A 137 -7.66 -5.07 7.81
C ARG A 137 -6.99 -3.71 7.64
N ARG A 138 -5.85 -3.46 8.30
CA ARG A 138 -5.10 -2.22 8.15
C ARG A 138 -4.49 -2.07 6.76
N ALA A 139 -3.92 -3.13 6.18
CA ALA A 139 -3.47 -3.14 4.80
C ALA A 139 -4.61 -2.76 3.84
N PHE A 140 -5.79 -3.38 4.01
CA PHE A 140 -6.97 -3.03 3.21
C PHE A 140 -7.43 -1.59 3.44
N PHE A 141 -7.39 -1.07 4.67
CA PHE A 141 -7.76 0.31 4.99
C PHE A 141 -6.85 1.32 4.27
N ILE A 142 -5.53 1.12 4.30
CA ILE A 142 -4.57 2.01 3.62
C ILE A 142 -4.76 1.92 2.10
N TRP A 143 -4.91 0.70 1.57
CA TRP A 143 -5.21 0.49 0.16
C TRP A 143 -6.51 1.17 -0.26
N TRP A 144 -7.57 1.11 0.56
CA TRP A 144 -8.86 1.69 0.21
C TRP A 144 -8.84 3.22 0.21
N TYR A 145 -8.22 3.83 1.21
CA TYR A 145 -8.20 5.28 1.38
C TYR A 145 -6.96 5.88 0.74
N ASP A 146 -7.06 6.25 -0.54
CA ASP A 146 -5.99 6.98 -1.23
C ASP A 146 -5.65 8.29 -0.51
N CYS A 147 -4.38 8.65 -0.48
CA CYS A 147 -3.96 9.90 0.12
C CYS A 147 -2.70 10.46 -0.54
N SER A 148 -2.71 11.77 -0.76
CA SER A 148 -1.56 12.50 -1.30
C SER A 148 -0.44 12.61 -0.26
N ALA A 149 0.74 12.96 -0.75
CA ALA A 149 1.87 13.42 0.06
C ALA A 149 1.47 14.43 1.14
N ALA A 150 0.71 15.47 0.78
CA ALA A 150 0.21 16.47 1.73
C ALA A 150 -0.70 15.86 2.82
N ALA A 151 -1.58 14.94 2.44
CA ALA A 151 -2.49 14.28 3.38
C ALA A 151 -1.71 13.39 4.38
N LEU A 152 -0.67 12.68 3.93
CA LEU A 152 0.25 11.95 4.81
C LEU A 152 0.97 12.88 5.79
N GLY A 153 1.42 14.04 5.33
CA GLY A 153 2.06 15.05 6.19
C GLY A 153 1.14 15.75 7.19
N ASN A 154 -0.18 15.59 7.03
CA ASN A 154 -1.23 16.15 7.89
C ASN A 154 -1.97 15.07 8.70
N SER A 155 -1.39 13.88 8.86
CA SER A 155 -1.97 12.80 9.67
C SER A 155 -3.36 12.36 9.21
N TYR A 156 -3.59 12.31 7.89
CA TYR A 156 -4.89 11.92 7.33
C TYR A 156 -5.43 10.62 7.94
N LYS A 157 -6.62 10.68 8.53
CA LYS A 157 -7.26 9.53 9.23
C LYS A 157 -6.36 8.88 10.29
N GLU A 158 -5.52 9.68 10.95
CA GLU A 158 -4.58 9.21 11.98
C GLU A 158 -3.63 8.11 11.45
N MET A 159 -3.35 8.13 10.15
CA MET A 159 -2.45 7.16 9.52
C MET A 159 -1.00 7.36 9.94
N THR A 160 -0.62 8.61 10.19
CA THR A 160 0.73 9.00 10.54
C THR A 160 0.74 9.93 11.74
N THR A 161 1.84 9.89 12.50
CA THR A 161 2.17 10.82 13.58
C THR A 161 3.32 11.72 13.14
N LEU A 162 3.33 12.98 13.59
CA LEU A 162 4.45 13.88 13.34
C LEU A 162 5.62 13.50 14.25
N VAL A 163 6.79 13.25 13.66
CA VAL A 163 8.05 13.00 14.40
C VAL A 163 8.76 14.33 14.66
N LEU A 164 9.04 15.09 13.61
CA LEU A 164 9.68 16.40 13.72
C LEU A 164 9.37 17.30 12.52
N LYS A 165 9.67 18.60 12.68
CA LYS A 165 9.69 19.59 11.59
C LYS A 165 11.11 20.11 11.45
N ALA A 166 11.53 20.35 10.21
CA ALA A 166 12.83 20.97 9.91
C ALA A 166 12.66 22.02 8.81
N THR A 167 13.53 23.03 8.81
CA THR A 167 13.48 24.07 7.77
C THR A 167 14.18 23.63 6.48
N SER A 168 15.04 22.61 6.57
CA SER A 168 15.74 22.00 5.43
C SER A 168 16.17 20.56 5.74
N MET A 169 16.63 19.86 4.70
CA MET A 169 17.24 18.53 4.83
C MET A 169 18.59 18.55 5.57
N GLU A 170 19.32 19.68 5.54
CA GLU A 170 20.64 19.81 6.17
C GLU A 170 20.54 19.84 7.71
N GLU A 171 19.44 20.38 8.21
CA GLU A 171 19.16 20.51 9.65
C GLU A 171 18.55 19.25 10.27
N LEU A 172 18.40 18.18 9.50
CA LEU A 172 17.79 16.96 10.01
C LEU A 172 18.63 16.31 11.10
N ASP A 173 18.07 16.27 12.31
CA ASP A 173 18.61 15.49 13.40
C ASP A 173 18.20 14.02 13.27
N TYR A 174 19.14 13.20 12.82
CA TYR A 174 18.95 11.75 12.64
C TYR A 174 18.88 10.97 13.96
N SER A 175 19.04 11.60 15.13
CA SER A 175 18.88 10.93 16.42
C SER A 175 17.44 10.43 16.66
N ASN A 176 16.46 11.11 16.07
CA ASN A 176 15.02 10.81 16.23
C ASN A 176 14.39 10.14 14.99
N ILE A 177 15.16 10.01 13.90
CA ILE A 177 14.69 9.45 12.63
C ILE A 177 15.04 7.97 12.57
N ILE A 178 14.04 7.12 12.36
CA ILE A 178 14.22 5.67 12.26
C ILE A 178 13.81 5.16 10.88
N PRO A 179 14.40 4.06 10.38
CA PRO A 179 13.99 3.47 9.11
C PRO A 179 12.47 3.25 9.05
N GLY A 180 11.83 3.62 7.95
CA GLY A 180 10.38 3.67 7.79
C GLY A 180 9.76 5.06 8.05
N ASP A 181 10.51 6.03 8.56
CA ASP A 181 10.02 7.41 8.60
C ASP A 181 9.87 8.00 7.20
N ILE A 182 8.89 8.89 7.04
CA ILE A 182 8.53 9.51 5.77
C ILE A 182 8.82 10.99 5.87
N ILE A 183 9.60 11.51 4.93
CA ILE A 183 9.67 12.95 4.71
C ILE A 183 8.55 13.38 3.78
N VAL A 184 7.92 14.49 4.16
CA VAL A 184 6.94 15.21 3.38
C VAL A 184 7.42 16.65 3.23
N ALA A 185 7.53 17.13 1.99
CA ALA A 185 7.82 18.54 1.76
C ALA A 185 6.72 19.41 2.37
N GLU A 186 7.06 20.61 2.83
CA GLU A 186 6.05 21.61 3.18
C GLU A 186 5.23 21.95 1.92
N LYS A 187 3.90 21.94 2.05
CA LYS A 187 2.88 21.91 0.97
C LYS A 187 2.64 20.55 0.30
N GLY A 188 3.44 19.53 0.62
CA GLY A 188 3.16 18.13 0.30
C GLY A 188 3.15 17.81 -1.19
N PHE A 189 4.05 18.43 -1.96
CA PHE A 189 4.23 18.13 -3.38
C PHE A 189 5.03 16.85 -3.63
N HIS A 190 5.77 16.36 -2.63
CA HIS A 190 6.61 15.16 -2.77
C HIS A 190 6.89 14.49 -1.43
N THR A 191 7.16 13.18 -1.46
CA THR A 191 7.51 12.36 -0.29
C THR A 191 8.59 11.34 -0.61
N PHE A 192 9.33 10.94 0.43
CA PHE A 192 10.29 9.83 0.36
C PHE A 192 10.44 9.14 1.72
N ALA A 193 10.82 7.87 1.70
CA ALA A 193 10.95 7.04 2.89
C ALA A 193 12.40 6.84 3.30
N TYR A 194 12.67 6.93 4.59
CA TYR A 194 13.97 6.63 5.17
C TYR A 194 14.18 5.12 5.18
N ILE A 195 15.28 4.65 4.58
CA ILE A 195 15.61 3.22 4.55
C ILE A 195 16.81 2.88 5.43
N GLY A 196 17.29 3.83 6.24
CA GLY A 196 18.46 3.69 7.11
C GLY A 196 19.74 4.22 6.47
N ASN A 197 20.83 4.25 7.24
CA ASN A 197 22.16 4.70 6.81
C ASN A 197 22.13 6.05 6.06
N LYS A 198 21.37 7.03 6.56
CA LYS A 198 21.21 8.36 5.92
C LYS A 198 20.77 8.26 4.45
N THR A 199 20.03 7.23 4.08
CA THR A 199 19.56 6.98 2.72
C THR A 199 18.04 7.03 2.63
N TRP A 200 17.54 7.67 1.58
CA TRP A 200 16.13 7.87 1.29
C TRP A 200 15.75 7.18 -0.01
N LEU A 201 14.60 6.53 -0.04
CA LEU A 201 13.99 5.97 -1.25
C LEU A 201 12.84 6.88 -1.70
N GLU A 202 12.89 7.31 -2.95
CA GLU A 202 11.86 8.17 -3.55
C GLU A 202 11.40 7.63 -4.91
N ALA A 203 10.17 7.96 -5.31
CA ALA A 203 9.71 7.81 -6.68
C ALA A 203 9.92 9.14 -7.41
N ASN A 204 10.97 9.26 -8.22
CA ASN A 204 11.39 10.54 -8.79
C ASN A 204 10.75 10.78 -10.16
N PRO A 205 9.99 11.88 -10.36
CA PRO A 205 9.34 12.19 -11.63
C PRO A 205 10.34 12.53 -12.75
N ASP A 206 11.46 13.19 -12.43
CA ASP A 206 12.47 13.63 -13.40
C ASP A 206 13.26 12.44 -13.95
N ASN A 207 13.69 11.54 -13.06
CA ASN A 207 14.35 10.30 -13.44
C ASN A 207 13.38 9.22 -13.95
N ARG A 208 12.07 9.47 -13.84
CA ARG A 208 10.97 8.57 -14.22
C ARG A 208 11.03 7.18 -13.57
N LYS A 209 11.62 7.08 -12.37
CA LYS A 209 11.73 5.83 -11.62
C LYS A 209 12.00 6.08 -10.14
N THR A 210 11.85 5.03 -9.35
CA THR A 210 12.29 5.02 -7.96
C THR A 210 13.80 4.85 -7.86
N LEU A 211 14.39 5.51 -6.87
CA LEU A 211 15.83 5.53 -6.66
C LEU A 211 16.16 5.84 -5.21
N LYS A 212 17.34 5.38 -4.80
CA LYS A 212 17.94 5.69 -3.50
C LYS A 212 18.83 6.91 -3.66
N LYS A 213 18.74 7.84 -2.71
CA LYS A 213 19.66 8.98 -2.60
C LYS A 213 20.15 9.11 -1.18
N SER A 214 21.40 9.50 -1.04
CA SER A 214 21.95 9.85 0.27
C SER A 214 21.33 11.16 0.77
N SER A 215 21.43 11.39 2.07
CA SER A 215 20.94 12.62 2.68
C SER A 215 21.73 13.84 2.20
N GLU A 216 23.02 13.68 1.90
CA GLU A 216 23.89 14.72 1.34
C GLU A 216 23.52 15.08 -0.11
N GLU A 217 23.12 14.09 -0.92
CA GLU A 217 22.58 14.35 -2.27
C GLU A 217 21.25 15.08 -2.17
N LYS A 218 20.36 14.59 -1.30
CA LYS A 218 19.05 15.20 -1.08
C LYS A 218 19.12 16.61 -0.54
N SER A 219 20.07 16.90 0.34
CA SER A 219 20.19 18.23 0.92
C SER A 219 20.55 19.29 -0.10
N LYS A 220 21.36 18.94 -1.10
CA LYS A 220 21.68 19.81 -2.24
C LYS A 220 20.48 20.04 -3.15
N GLU A 221 19.71 18.98 -3.42
CA GLU A 221 18.50 19.08 -4.25
C GLU A 221 17.38 19.87 -3.57
N TRP A 222 17.24 19.70 -2.25
CA TRP A 222 16.17 20.25 -1.43
C TRP A 222 16.70 21.32 -0.48
N LYS A 223 17.49 22.24 -1.04
CA LYS A 223 18.00 23.38 -0.30
C LYS A 223 16.85 24.33 0.05
N ASP A 224 16.77 24.73 1.31
CA ASP A 224 15.80 25.70 1.82
C ASP A 224 14.32 25.27 1.62
N ILE A 225 14.07 23.96 1.48
CA ILE A 225 12.71 23.39 1.43
C ILE A 225 12.35 22.93 2.84
N PRO A 226 11.36 23.54 3.50
CA PRO A 226 10.90 23.05 4.79
C PRO A 226 10.21 21.70 4.66
N LEU A 227 10.31 20.88 5.69
CA LEU A 227 9.86 19.51 5.66
C LEU A 227 9.34 19.03 7.00
N ARG A 228 8.47 18.01 6.91
CA ARG A 228 7.89 17.30 8.04
C ARG A 228 8.30 15.85 7.95
N ILE A 229 8.79 15.31 9.05
CA ILE A 229 8.99 13.88 9.18
C ILE A 229 7.76 13.32 9.89
N VAL A 230 7.14 12.35 9.26
CA VAL A 230 6.00 11.63 9.82
C VAL A 230 6.30 10.14 9.86
N ARG A 231 5.69 9.45 10.80
CA ARG A 231 5.83 8.00 10.98
C ARG A 231 4.45 7.36 10.92
N TRP A 232 4.35 6.17 10.37
CA TRP A 232 3.10 5.41 10.43
C TRP A 232 2.73 5.16 11.90
N SER A 233 1.47 5.41 12.28
CA SER A 233 1.03 5.33 13.68
C SER A 233 1.26 3.95 14.31
N GLU A 234 1.26 2.88 13.52
CA GLU A 234 1.58 1.52 13.98
C GLU A 234 3.06 1.30 14.32
N LEU A 235 3.95 2.14 13.83
CA LEU A 235 5.38 2.08 14.12
C LEU A 235 5.76 2.79 15.43
N GLY A 236 4.79 3.38 16.12
CA GLY A 236 4.97 4.01 17.43
C GLY A 236 5.47 5.45 17.38
N GLU A 237 5.68 6.04 18.56
CA GLU A 237 6.50 7.24 18.77
C GLU A 237 7.98 6.88 18.94
#